data_AF-A0A7W0J586-F1
#
_entry.id   AF-A0A7W0J586-F1
#
_cell.length_a   1.000
_cell.length_b   1.000
_cell.length_c   1.000
_cell.angle_alpha   90.00
_cell.angle_beta   90.00
_cell.angle_gamma   90.00
#
_symmetry.space_group_name_H-M   'P 1'
#
loop_
_entity.id
_entity.type
_entity.pdbx_description
1 polymer ?
#
loop_
_entity_poly.entity_id
_entity_poly.type
_entity_poly.pdbx_seq_one_letter_code
_entity_poly.pdbx_strand_id
1 'polypeptide(L)'
;MRVNRFYVVTSIFILLVLGYLSYQILKPFFNAIAWAIVFTIVFYPVYTFILKYGRSRFFTSFTTTALILIVIVAPFIYLSFVLLEELKDIAEKIDKETIDSIKNIFTSPHVMRFTEKIQSYFGIEGVEISDVILEGLKKFGKGLVDNLSLWAANVSRAIIDFIFMAFALFFLLRDGPDILRKIGSYLPFSENQKDRLAVQMKDMVVSTVYGGVVVAIIQGTLGGIAFFALGIKAPV
;
A
#
# COMPACT_ATOMS: atom_id res chain seq x y z
N MET A 1 -9.05 -55.52 -8.85
CA MET A 1 -8.10 -55.22 -7.75
C MET A 1 -8.88 -54.53 -6.63
N ARG A 2 -9.04 -55.14 -5.45
CA ARG A 2 -9.71 -54.48 -4.31
C ARG A 2 -8.75 -53.45 -3.74
N VAL A 3 -8.98 -52.18 -4.06
CA VAL A 3 -8.19 -51.09 -3.49
C VAL A 3 -8.40 -51.13 -1.97
N ASN A 4 -7.31 -51.33 -1.22
CA ASN A 4 -7.40 -51.42 0.23
C ASN A 4 -7.82 -50.05 0.76
N ARG A 5 -8.99 -49.96 1.39
CA ARG A 5 -9.56 -48.69 1.87
C ARG A 5 -8.60 -47.93 2.78
N PHE A 6 -7.78 -48.67 3.53
CA PHE A 6 -6.71 -48.12 4.36
C PHE A 6 -5.67 -47.30 3.56
N TYR A 7 -5.19 -47.82 2.42
CA TYR A 7 -4.22 -47.09 1.59
C TYR A 7 -4.83 -45.81 1.02
N VAL A 8 -6.08 -45.86 0.56
CA VAL A 8 -6.76 -44.67 0.02
C VAL A 8 -6.92 -43.59 1.09
N VAL A 9 -7.38 -43.96 2.29
CA VAL A 9 -7.56 -43.02 3.41
C VAL A 9 -6.23 -42.41 3.83
N THR A 10 -5.18 -43.23 3.97
CA THR A 10 -3.84 -42.74 4.34
C THR A 10 -3.25 -41.82 3.26
N SER A 11 -3.39 -42.15 1.98
CA SER A 11 -2.93 -41.29 0.89
C SER A 11 -3.69 -39.97 0.83
N ILE A 12 -5.01 -39.97 1.04
CA ILE A 12 -5.80 -38.73 1.11
C ILE A 12 -5.37 -37.88 2.31
N PHE A 13 -5.17 -38.50 3.48
CA PHE A 13 -4.71 -37.81 4.68
C PHE A 13 -3.34 -37.14 4.45
N ILE A 14 -2.37 -37.86 3.90
CA ILE A 14 -1.05 -37.30 3.56
C ILE A 14 -1.19 -36.16 2.56
N LEU A 15 -2.02 -36.31 1.52
CA LEU A 15 -2.25 -35.27 0.52
C LEU A 15 -2.84 -34.01 1.15
N LEU A 16 -3.80 -34.14 2.07
CA LEU A 16 -4.39 -33.01 2.78
C LEU A 16 -3.36 -32.31 3.69
N VAL A 17 -2.54 -33.08 4.41
CA VAL A 17 -1.48 -32.52 5.28
C VAL A 17 -0.43 -31.79 4.44
N LEU A 18 0.06 -32.40 3.35
CA LEU A 18 1.02 -31.76 2.45
C LEU A 18 0.42 -30.53 1.77
N GLY A 19 -0.85 -30.60 1.36
CA GLY A 19 -1.59 -29.46 0.81
C GLY A 19 -1.70 -28.30 1.81
N TYR A 20 -2.01 -28.60 3.07
CA TYR A 20 -2.08 -27.59 4.14
C TYR A 20 -0.71 -26.96 4.45
N LEU A 21 0.35 -27.77 4.52
CA LEU A 21 1.72 -27.28 4.72
C LEU A 21 2.17 -26.40 3.55
N SER A 22 1.88 -26.81 2.31
CA SER A 22 2.16 -26.01 1.12
C SER A 22 1.40 -24.68 1.15
N TYR A 23 0.12 -24.69 1.54
CA TYR A 23 -0.66 -23.47 1.72
C TYR A 23 -0.05 -22.54 2.77
N GLN A 24 0.39 -23.05 3.92
CA GLN A 24 1.09 -22.25 4.95
C GLN A 24 2.33 -21.54 4.41
N ILE A 25 3.13 -22.24 3.60
CA ILE A 25 4.32 -21.68 2.97
C ILE A 25 3.95 -20.62 1.92
N LEU A 26 2.88 -20.86 1.14
CA LEU A 26 2.44 -19.94 0.08
C LEU A 26 1.66 -18.72 0.59
N LYS A 27 1.03 -18.84 1.76
CA LYS A 27 0.18 -17.82 2.39
C LYS A 27 0.78 -16.40 2.36
N PRO A 28 2.05 -16.15 2.77
CA PRO A 28 2.60 -14.80 2.74
C PRO A 28 2.72 -14.22 1.31
N PHE A 29 2.88 -15.06 0.29
CA PHE A 29 3.10 -14.59 -1.09
C PHE A 29 1.81 -14.28 -1.85
N PHE A 30 0.63 -14.65 -1.33
CA PHE A 30 -0.64 -14.37 -2.03
C PHE A 30 -0.87 -12.88 -2.26
N ASN A 31 -0.46 -12.02 -1.33
CA ASN A 31 -0.59 -10.57 -1.50
C ASN A 31 0.29 -10.08 -2.67
N ALA A 32 1.56 -10.52 -2.70
CA ALA A 32 2.49 -10.20 -3.77
C ALA A 32 2.00 -10.70 -5.15
N ILE A 33 1.47 -11.93 -5.22
CA ILE A 33 0.91 -12.50 -6.45
C ILE A 33 -0.35 -11.73 -6.88
N ALA A 34 -1.23 -11.35 -5.95
CA ALA A 34 -2.43 -10.60 -6.26
C ALA A 34 -2.09 -9.23 -6.88
N TRP A 35 -1.15 -8.48 -6.29
CA TRP A 35 -0.67 -7.24 -6.87
C TRP A 35 0.02 -7.45 -8.22
N ALA A 36 0.79 -8.53 -8.38
CA ALA A 36 1.38 -8.87 -9.66
C ALA A 36 0.32 -9.11 -10.75
N ILE A 37 -0.78 -9.79 -10.43
CA ILE A 37 -1.92 -10.00 -11.35
C ILE A 37 -2.57 -8.65 -11.70
N VAL A 38 -2.85 -7.80 -10.71
CA VAL A 38 -3.43 -6.47 -10.92
C VAL A 38 -2.56 -5.65 -11.86
N PHE A 39 -1.26 -5.54 -11.57
CA PHE A 39 -0.33 -4.80 -12.41
C PHE A 39 -0.17 -5.42 -13.79
N THR A 40 -0.14 -6.75 -13.90
CA THR A 40 -0.12 -7.45 -15.19
C THR A 40 -1.31 -7.01 -16.04
N ILE A 41 -2.52 -7.02 -15.49
CA ILE A 41 -3.76 -6.67 -16.21
C ILE A 41 -3.75 -5.20 -16.63
N VAL A 42 -3.42 -4.30 -15.70
CA VAL A 42 -3.45 -2.84 -15.93
C VAL A 42 -2.38 -2.40 -16.93
N PHE A 43 -1.17 -2.96 -16.84
CA PHE A 43 -0.05 -2.61 -17.71
C PHE A 43 0.12 -3.55 -18.91
N TYR A 44 -0.79 -4.51 -19.13
CA TYR A 44 -0.79 -5.36 -20.32
C TYR A 44 -0.78 -4.56 -21.64
N PRO A 45 -1.48 -3.41 -21.78
CA PRO A 45 -1.38 -2.59 -22.98
C PRO A 45 0.05 -2.12 -23.26
N VAL A 46 0.81 -1.76 -22.21
CA VAL A 46 2.21 -1.34 -22.32
C VAL A 46 3.09 -2.52 -22.75
N TYR A 47 2.88 -3.70 -22.17
CA TYR A 47 3.57 -4.93 -22.57
C TYR A 47 3.35 -5.24 -24.06
N THR A 48 2.10 -5.23 -24.52
CA THR A 48 1.78 -5.51 -25.94
C THR A 48 2.31 -4.43 -26.88
N PHE A 49 2.33 -3.16 -26.46
CA PHE A 49 2.94 -2.08 -27.22
C PHE A 49 4.44 -2.32 -27.41
N ILE A 50 5.18 -2.62 -26.34
CA ILE A 50 6.61 -2.93 -26.41
C ILE A 50 6.85 -4.22 -27.21
N LEU A 51 5.97 -5.22 -27.10
CA LEU A 51 6.08 -6.49 -27.83
C LEU A 51 5.97 -6.31 -29.35
N LYS A 52 5.26 -5.28 -29.82
CA LYS A 52 5.20 -4.96 -31.26
C LYS A 52 6.56 -4.51 -31.81
N TYR A 53 7.40 -3.89 -31.00
CA TYR A 53 8.73 -3.41 -31.38
C TYR A 53 9.86 -4.37 -30.95
N GLY A 54 9.64 -5.17 -29.91
CA GLY A 54 10.60 -6.11 -29.34
C GLY A 54 10.51 -7.50 -29.96
N ARG A 55 11.67 -8.12 -30.24
CA ARG A 55 11.73 -9.42 -30.92
C ARG A 55 11.57 -10.64 -30.00
N SER A 56 11.65 -10.48 -28.68
CA SER A 56 11.64 -11.58 -27.70
C SER A 56 10.76 -11.29 -26.49
N ARG A 57 9.90 -12.26 -26.14
CA ARG A 57 9.01 -12.21 -24.97
C ARG A 57 9.77 -11.96 -23.68
N PHE A 58 10.98 -12.50 -23.54
CA PHE A 58 11.80 -12.34 -22.34
C PHE A 58 12.19 -10.87 -22.14
N PHE A 59 12.80 -10.24 -23.16
CA PHE A 59 13.23 -8.85 -23.08
C PHE A 59 12.05 -7.91 -22.91
N THR A 60 10.96 -8.11 -23.64
CA THR A 60 9.75 -7.29 -23.48
C THR A 60 9.17 -7.39 -22.08
N SER A 61 9.08 -8.59 -21.51
CA SER A 61 8.58 -8.78 -20.14
C SER A 61 9.50 -8.13 -19.11
N PHE A 62 10.81 -8.27 -19.29
CA PHE A 62 11.81 -7.66 -18.41
C PHE A 62 11.72 -6.13 -18.45
N THR A 63 11.72 -5.53 -19.63
CA THR A 63 11.63 -4.07 -19.80
C THR A 63 10.31 -3.53 -19.25
N THR A 64 9.19 -4.21 -19.52
CA THR A 64 7.88 -3.78 -18.99
C THR A 64 7.85 -3.89 -17.47
N THR A 65 8.36 -4.99 -16.90
CA THR A 65 8.46 -5.16 -15.45
C THR A 65 9.31 -4.04 -14.86
N ALA A 66 10.52 -3.81 -15.37
CA ALA A 66 11.40 -2.75 -14.89
C ALA A 66 10.74 -1.36 -14.95
N LEU A 67 10.03 -1.04 -16.04
CA LEU A 67 9.28 0.20 -16.17
C LEU A 67 8.21 0.33 -15.07
N ILE A 68 7.40 -0.72 -14.86
CA ILE A 68 6.37 -0.73 -13.80
C ILE A 68 7.01 -0.53 -12.43
N LEU A 69 8.10 -1.25 -12.15
CA LEU A 69 8.81 -1.11 -10.87
C LEU A 69 9.32 0.31 -10.69
N ILE A 70 9.93 0.93 -11.70
CA ILE A 70 10.43 2.31 -11.60
C ILE A 70 9.28 3.29 -11.32
N VAL A 71 8.18 3.17 -12.06
CA VAL A 71 7.01 4.05 -11.92
C VAL A 71 6.38 3.95 -10.53
N ILE A 72 6.41 2.79 -9.89
CA ILE A 72 5.84 2.58 -8.55
C ILE A 72 6.84 2.89 -7.44
N VAL A 73 8.09 2.44 -7.58
CA VAL A 73 9.12 2.52 -6.56
C VAL A 73 9.66 3.93 -6.42
N ALA A 74 9.90 4.64 -7.54
CA ALA A 74 10.52 5.96 -7.47
C ALA A 74 9.68 6.95 -6.65
N PRO A 75 8.36 7.09 -6.85
CA PRO A 75 7.53 7.96 -6.02
C PRO A 75 7.47 7.51 -4.57
N PHE A 76 7.41 6.20 -4.33
CA PHE A 76 7.32 5.64 -2.97
C PHE A 76 8.60 5.89 -2.16
N ILE A 77 9.76 5.65 -2.77
CA ILE A 77 11.07 5.92 -2.16
C ILE A 77 11.20 7.41 -1.88
N TYR A 78 10.89 8.27 -2.85
CA TYR A 78 10.95 9.72 -2.69
C TYR A 78 10.08 10.20 -1.51
N LEU A 79 8.80 9.82 -1.49
CA LEU A 79 7.87 10.18 -0.41
C LEU A 79 8.33 9.63 0.93
N SER A 80 8.86 8.41 0.98
CA SER A 80 9.35 7.82 2.22
C SER A 80 10.55 8.58 2.78
N PHE A 81 11.50 8.99 1.93
CA PHE A 81 12.64 9.80 2.38
C PHE A 81 12.21 11.17 2.90
N VAL A 82 11.35 11.87 2.15
CA VAL A 82 10.84 13.19 2.58
C VAL A 82 10.11 13.08 3.92
N LEU A 83 9.20 12.11 4.07
CA LEU A 83 8.48 11.91 5.33
C LEU A 83 9.42 11.56 6.49
N LEU A 84 10.47 10.78 6.26
CA LEU A 84 11.43 10.43 7.31
C LEU A 84 12.27 11.62 7.77
N GLU A 85 12.67 12.50 6.85
CA GLU A 85 13.38 13.75 7.18
C GLU A 85 12.47 14.67 7.99
N GLU A 86 11.22 14.83 7.57
CA GLU A 86 10.25 15.66 8.30
C GLU A 86 9.92 15.14 9.69
N LEU A 87 9.76 13.84 9.85
CA LEU A 87 9.50 13.25 11.15
C LEU A 87 10.65 13.49 12.13
N LYS A 88 11.90 13.51 11.64
CA LYS A 88 13.07 13.88 12.45
C LYS A 88 13.06 15.36 12.81
N ASP A 89 12.83 16.24 11.83
CA ASP A 89 12.73 17.68 12.03
C ASP A 89 11.64 18.06 13.04
N ILE A 90 10.47 17.43 12.95
CA ILE A 90 9.36 17.62 13.89
C ILE A 90 9.75 17.11 15.28
N ALA A 91 10.36 15.93 15.37
CA ALA A 91 10.79 15.37 16.65
C ALA A 91 11.84 16.26 17.35
N GLU A 92 12.79 16.83 16.60
CA GLU A 92 13.82 17.74 17.13
C GLU A 92 13.24 19.11 17.53
N LYS A 93 12.29 19.66 16.76
CA LYS A 93 11.63 20.94 17.06
C LYS A 93 10.70 20.89 18.27
N ILE A 94 10.22 19.71 18.66
CA ILE A 94 9.30 19.54 19.80
C ILE A 94 9.98 19.76 21.17
N ASP A 95 11.32 19.80 21.25
CA ASP A 95 11.99 19.69 22.55
C ASP A 95 12.04 20.98 23.40
N LYS A 96 12.07 22.21 22.82
CA LYS A 96 12.06 23.47 23.62
C LYS A 96 11.39 24.68 22.95
N GLU A 97 11.73 24.99 21.71
CA GLU A 97 11.28 26.23 21.03
C GLU A 97 9.77 26.20 20.68
N THR A 98 9.25 25.02 20.36
CA THR A 98 7.81 24.79 20.14
C THR A 98 7.01 24.88 21.44
N ILE A 99 7.59 24.44 22.57
CA ILE A 99 6.94 24.52 23.88
C ILE A 99 6.74 25.98 24.29
N ASP A 100 7.76 26.82 24.12
CA ASP A 100 7.67 28.25 24.44
C ASP A 100 6.81 29.02 23.42
N SER A 101 6.86 28.67 22.14
CA SER A 101 6.00 29.27 21.11
C SER A 101 4.52 28.94 21.32
N ILE A 102 4.19 27.70 21.69
CA ILE A 102 2.82 27.29 22.03
C ILE A 102 2.36 28.03 23.30
N LYS A 103 3.19 28.10 24.35
CA LYS A 103 2.86 28.89 25.55
C LYS A 103 2.60 30.37 25.24
N ASN A 104 3.36 30.96 24.32
CA ASN A 104 3.18 32.34 23.87
C ASN A 104 1.90 32.55 23.02
N ILE A 105 1.49 31.56 22.21
CA ILE A 105 0.22 31.60 21.47
C ILE A 105 -0.98 31.49 22.42
N PHE A 106 -0.87 30.65 23.45
CA PHE A 106 -1.93 30.49 24.47
C PHE A 106 -2.05 31.68 25.43
N THR A 107 -1.02 32.53 25.54
CA THR A 107 -1.08 33.82 26.26
C THR A 107 -1.60 34.97 25.40
N SER A 108 -1.89 34.75 24.11
CA SER A 108 -2.51 35.75 23.24
C SER A 108 -3.94 36.08 23.70
N PRO A 109 -4.34 37.38 23.77
CA PRO A 109 -5.63 37.80 24.33
C PRO A 109 -6.87 37.16 23.67
N HIS A 110 -6.76 36.80 22.39
CA HIS A 110 -7.85 36.18 21.63
C HIS A 110 -8.01 34.68 21.91
N VAL A 111 -6.90 33.98 22.15
CA VAL A 111 -6.89 32.54 22.45
C VAL A 111 -7.33 32.33 23.91
N MET A 112 -6.87 33.19 24.81
CA MET A 112 -7.20 33.13 26.24
C MET A 112 -8.72 33.25 26.51
N ARG A 113 -9.40 34.16 25.80
CA ARG A 113 -10.87 34.28 25.84
C ARG A 113 -11.59 33.04 25.33
N PHE A 114 -11.02 32.32 24.36
CA PHE A 114 -11.61 31.10 23.81
C PHE A 114 -11.41 29.91 24.75
N THR A 115 -10.22 29.79 25.35
CA THR A 115 -9.90 28.75 26.33
C THR A 115 -10.68 28.90 27.63
N GLU A 116 -10.84 30.13 28.14
CA GLU A 116 -11.66 30.42 29.33
C GLU A 116 -13.14 30.09 29.09
N LYS A 117 -13.66 30.37 27.88
CA LYS A 117 -15.04 30.04 27.48
C LYS A 117 -15.27 28.53 27.38
N ILE A 118 -14.26 27.77 26.99
CA ILE A 118 -14.32 26.30 26.98
C ILE A 118 -14.21 25.73 28.41
N GLN A 119 -13.27 26.22 29.21
CA GLN A 119 -13.06 25.75 30.60
C GLN A 119 -14.30 26.01 31.47
N SER A 120 -14.93 27.18 31.33
CA SER A 120 -16.18 27.52 32.06
C SER A 120 -17.39 26.71 31.60
N TYR A 121 -17.45 26.25 30.34
CA TYR A 121 -18.55 25.42 29.82
C TYR A 121 -18.43 23.95 30.25
N PHE A 122 -17.20 23.47 30.46
CA PHE A 122 -16.93 22.07 30.86
C PHE A 122 -16.60 21.90 32.35
N GLY A 123 -16.54 22.99 33.14
CA GLY A 123 -16.30 22.94 34.58
C GLY A 123 -14.89 22.47 34.96
N ILE A 124 -13.92 22.65 34.06
CA ILE A 124 -12.53 22.23 34.26
C ILE A 124 -11.73 23.41 34.79
N GLU A 125 -11.89 23.73 36.08
CA GLU A 125 -11.04 24.71 36.78
C GLU A 125 -9.72 24.06 37.19
N GLY A 126 -8.60 24.66 36.79
CA GLY A 126 -7.25 24.24 37.22
C GLY A 126 -6.45 23.38 36.23
N VAL A 127 -7.01 23.02 35.07
CA VAL A 127 -6.25 22.37 34.00
C VAL A 127 -5.89 23.41 32.93
N GLU A 128 -4.62 23.80 32.91
CA GLU A 128 -4.07 24.59 31.82
C GLU A 128 -4.17 23.78 30.52
N ILE A 129 -5.01 24.24 29.59
CA ILE A 129 -5.20 23.60 28.26
C ILE A 129 -3.86 23.51 27.52
N SER A 130 -2.95 24.46 27.75
CA SER A 130 -1.56 24.42 27.31
C SER A 130 -0.86 23.14 27.75
N ASP A 131 -0.96 22.75 29.02
CA ASP A 131 -0.26 21.57 29.53
C ASP A 131 -0.83 20.26 28.96
N VAL A 132 -2.16 20.17 28.77
CA VAL A 132 -2.80 19.00 28.14
C VAL A 132 -2.37 18.86 26.68
N ILE A 133 -2.30 19.97 25.94
CA ILE A 133 -1.84 19.99 24.54
C ILE A 133 -0.34 19.66 24.47
N LEU A 134 0.48 20.22 25.36
CA LEU A 134 1.91 19.94 25.43
C LEU A 134 2.20 18.47 25.78
N GLU A 135 1.45 17.89 26.72
CA GLU A 135 1.57 16.47 27.07
C GLU A 135 1.11 15.57 25.91
N GLY A 136 0.03 15.95 25.22
CA GLY A 136 -0.45 15.29 24.01
C GLY A 136 0.57 15.32 22.87
N LEU A 137 1.19 16.47 22.62
CA LEU A 137 2.25 16.64 21.62
C LEU A 137 3.51 15.85 21.97
N LYS A 138 3.92 15.82 23.24
CA LYS A 138 5.06 15.00 23.70
C LYS A 138 4.77 13.50 23.56
N LYS A 139 3.55 13.06 23.91
CA LYS A 139 3.13 11.66 23.70
C LYS A 139 3.07 11.30 22.22
N PHE A 140 2.60 12.22 21.37
CA PHE A 140 2.58 12.04 19.93
C PHE A 140 4.01 11.97 19.36
N GLY A 141 4.90 12.89 19.71
CA GLY A 141 6.30 12.91 19.28
C GLY A 141 7.07 11.66 19.74
N LYS A 142 6.93 11.27 21.02
CA LYS A 142 7.53 10.02 21.52
C LYS A 142 6.96 8.79 20.82
N GLY A 143 5.63 8.77 20.59
CA GLY A 143 4.97 7.72 19.84
C GLY A 143 5.44 7.63 18.39
N LEU A 144 5.75 8.75 17.73
CA LEU A 144 6.34 8.74 16.39
C LEU A 144 7.71 8.06 16.41
N VAL A 145 8.58 8.42 17.36
CA VAL A 145 9.92 7.84 17.49
C VAL A 145 9.88 6.34 17.82
N ASP A 146 9.03 5.93 18.77
CA ASP A 146 8.87 4.52 19.13
C ASP A 146 8.34 3.70 17.94
N ASN A 147 7.46 4.29 17.12
CA ASN A 147 6.91 3.67 15.92
C ASN A 147 7.86 3.69 14.71
N LEU A 148 8.95 4.47 14.71
CA LEU A 148 9.95 4.46 13.61
C LEU A 148 10.56 3.06 13.42
N SER A 149 10.82 2.35 14.53
CA SER A 149 11.35 0.99 14.51
C SER A 149 10.39 -0.02 13.86
N LEU A 150 9.09 0.10 14.18
CA LEU A 150 8.02 -0.68 13.56
C LEU A 150 7.85 -0.33 12.08
N TRP A 151 7.96 0.94 11.72
CA TRP A 151 7.98 1.39 10.32
C TRP A 151 9.13 0.78 9.53
N ALA A 152 10.36 0.80 10.07
CA ALA A 152 11.52 0.20 9.42
C ALA A 152 11.34 -1.32 9.19
N ALA A 153 10.77 -2.04 10.17
CA ALA A 153 10.44 -3.45 10.04
C ALA A 153 9.36 -3.71 8.96
N ASN A 154 8.33 -2.87 8.89
CA ASN A 154 7.29 -2.95 7.88
C ASN A 154 7.83 -2.66 6.47
N VAL A 155 8.69 -1.66 6.32
CA VAL A 155 9.36 -1.35 5.04
C VAL A 155 10.21 -2.54 4.59
N SER A 156 10.96 -3.16 5.51
CA SER A 156 11.77 -4.35 5.20
C SER A 156 10.90 -5.51 4.68
N ARG A 157 9.75 -5.75 5.32
CA ARG A 157 8.79 -6.76 4.85
C ARG A 157 8.20 -6.39 3.49
N ALA A 158 7.85 -5.12 3.28
CA ALA A 158 7.33 -4.64 2.01
C ALA A 158 8.34 -4.82 0.86
N ILE A 159 9.65 -4.66 1.11
CA ILE A 159 10.70 -4.93 0.12
C ILE A 159 10.69 -6.41 -0.30
N ILE A 160 10.54 -7.33 0.65
CA ILE A 160 10.45 -8.76 0.34
C ILE A 160 9.21 -9.04 -0.53
N ASP A 161 8.04 -8.56 -0.10
CA ASP A 161 6.79 -8.71 -0.85
C ASP A 161 6.91 -8.11 -2.26
N PHE A 162 7.60 -6.97 -2.37
CA PHE A 162 7.85 -6.29 -3.63
C PHE A 162 8.74 -7.10 -4.59
N ILE A 163 9.79 -7.77 -4.08
CA ILE A 163 10.64 -8.65 -4.88
C ILE A 163 9.83 -9.84 -5.41
N PHE A 164 9.01 -10.46 -4.57
CA PHE A 164 8.14 -11.57 -4.99
C PHE A 164 7.09 -11.11 -5.99
N MET A 165 6.50 -9.93 -5.79
CA MET A 165 5.56 -9.32 -6.73
C MET A 165 6.23 -9.07 -8.07
N ALA A 166 7.44 -8.50 -8.09
CA ALA A 166 8.20 -8.24 -9.32
C ALA A 166 8.51 -9.53 -10.08
N PHE A 167 8.92 -10.58 -9.36
CA PHE A 167 9.15 -11.90 -9.94
C PHE A 167 7.85 -12.45 -10.55
N ALA A 168 6.76 -12.49 -9.79
CA ALA A 168 5.46 -12.96 -10.28
C ALA A 168 4.98 -12.14 -11.49
N LEU A 169 5.12 -10.82 -11.44
CA LEU A 169 4.76 -9.89 -12.52
C LEU A 169 5.51 -10.20 -13.80
N PHE A 170 6.82 -10.45 -13.71
CA PHE A 170 7.63 -10.84 -14.86
C PHE A 170 7.11 -12.12 -15.53
N PHE A 171 6.85 -13.18 -14.77
CA PHE A 171 6.34 -14.44 -15.33
C PHE A 171 4.90 -14.31 -15.83
N LEU A 172 4.05 -13.54 -15.16
CA LEU A 172 2.68 -13.28 -15.59
C LEU A 172 2.62 -12.46 -16.89
N LEU A 173 3.51 -11.50 -17.08
CA LEU A 173 3.62 -10.76 -18.34
C LEU A 173 4.13 -11.67 -19.47
N ARG A 174 5.14 -12.51 -19.19
CA ARG A 174 5.76 -13.39 -20.19
C ARG A 174 4.86 -14.54 -20.63
N ASP A 175 4.30 -15.25 -19.66
CA ASP A 175 3.65 -16.55 -19.83
C ASP A 175 2.12 -16.46 -19.57
N GLY A 176 1.59 -15.28 -19.24
CA GLY A 176 0.18 -15.05 -18.89
C GLY A 176 -0.83 -15.67 -19.87
N PRO A 177 -0.70 -15.49 -21.20
CA PRO A 177 -1.62 -16.11 -22.15
C PRO A 177 -1.63 -17.64 -22.08
N ASP A 178 -0.47 -18.25 -21.84
CA ASP A 178 -0.34 -19.71 -21.74
C ASP A 178 -0.89 -20.22 -20.40
N ILE A 179 -0.70 -19.46 -19.31
CA ILE A 179 -1.30 -19.73 -18.00
C ILE A 179 -2.83 -19.66 -18.08
N LEU A 180 -3.37 -18.61 -18.69
CA LEU A 180 -4.82 -18.41 -18.82
C LEU A 180 -5.47 -19.51 -19.66
N ARG A 181 -4.84 -19.92 -20.76
CA ARG A 181 -5.29 -21.06 -21.59
C ARG A 181 -5.32 -22.37 -20.81
N LYS A 182 -4.27 -22.66 -20.02
CA LYS A 182 -4.23 -23.86 -19.18
C LYS A 182 -5.31 -23.84 -18.11
N ILE A 183 -5.47 -22.73 -17.39
CA ILE A 183 -6.54 -22.57 -16.39
C ILE A 183 -7.91 -22.77 -17.05
N GLY A 184 -8.14 -22.15 -18.20
CA GLY A 184 -9.37 -22.28 -18.99
C GLY A 184 -9.66 -23.71 -19.44
N SER A 185 -8.64 -24.55 -19.67
CA SER A 185 -8.82 -25.96 -20.06
C SER A 185 -9.39 -26.85 -18.95
N TYR A 186 -9.24 -26.45 -17.68
CA TYR A 186 -9.80 -27.17 -16.53
C TYR A 186 -11.21 -26.70 -16.15
N LEU A 187 -11.65 -25.56 -16.69
CA LEU A 187 -12.98 -25.03 -16.40
C LEU A 187 -14.05 -25.71 -17.27
N PRO A 188 -15.13 -26.23 -16.67
CA PRO A 188 -16.23 -26.90 -17.38
C PRO A 188 -17.19 -25.86 -18.01
N PHE A 189 -16.66 -24.86 -18.70
CA PHE A 189 -17.42 -23.80 -19.37
C PHE A 189 -17.20 -23.83 -20.89
N SER A 190 -18.12 -23.23 -21.64
CA SER A 190 -17.92 -22.98 -23.07
C SER A 190 -16.84 -21.90 -23.30
N GLU A 191 -16.16 -21.93 -24.45
CA GLU A 191 -15.11 -20.95 -24.79
C GLU A 191 -15.64 -19.50 -24.73
N ASN A 192 -16.85 -19.24 -25.23
CA ASN A 192 -17.50 -17.93 -25.14
C ASN A 192 -17.70 -17.45 -23.69
N GLN A 193 -17.99 -18.35 -22.75
CA GLN A 193 -18.13 -18.01 -21.34
C GLN A 193 -16.77 -17.70 -20.70
N LYS A 194 -15.72 -18.45 -21.07
CA LYS A 194 -14.34 -18.21 -20.59
C LYS A 194 -13.83 -16.84 -21.02
N ASP A 195 -14.00 -16.50 -22.31
CA ASP A 195 -13.58 -15.20 -22.85
C ASP A 195 -14.36 -14.05 -22.19
N ARG A 196 -15.68 -14.21 -22.03
CA ARG A 196 -16.51 -13.21 -21.34
C ARG A 196 -16.07 -13.00 -19.90
N LEU A 197 -15.75 -14.08 -19.18
CA LEU A 197 -15.28 -13.99 -17.80
C LEU A 197 -13.91 -13.29 -17.72
N ALA A 198 -12.99 -13.60 -18.64
CA ALA A 198 -11.69 -12.96 -18.70
C ALA A 198 -11.80 -11.44 -18.96
N VAL A 199 -12.66 -11.05 -19.90
CA VAL A 199 -12.93 -9.63 -20.19
C VAL A 199 -13.56 -8.93 -18.98
N GLN A 200 -14.55 -9.54 -18.34
CA GLN A 200 -15.18 -8.97 -17.14
C GLN A 200 -14.19 -8.79 -15.98
N MET A 201 -13.35 -9.79 -15.72
CA MET A 201 -12.30 -9.69 -14.69
C MET A 201 -11.31 -8.56 -15.00
N LYS A 202 -10.87 -8.48 -16.25
CA LYS A 202 -10.00 -7.40 -16.72
C LYS A 202 -10.67 -6.03 -16.53
N ASP A 203 -11.92 -5.87 -16.96
CA ASP A 203 -12.64 -4.60 -16.87
C ASP A 203 -12.91 -4.19 -15.42
N MET A 204 -13.22 -5.13 -14.52
CA MET A 204 -13.38 -4.86 -13.08
C MET A 204 -12.06 -4.36 -12.45
N VAL A 205 -10.95 -5.04 -12.73
CA VAL A 205 -9.62 -4.66 -12.20
C VAL A 205 -9.21 -3.29 -12.72
N VAL A 206 -9.30 -3.08 -14.05
CA VAL A 206 -8.93 -1.81 -14.69
C VAL A 206 -9.80 -0.66 -14.18
N SER A 207 -11.11 -0.86 -14.08
CA SER A 207 -12.04 0.17 -13.58
C SER A 207 -11.75 0.54 -12.13
N THR A 208 -11.43 -0.45 -11.30
CA THR A 208 -11.11 -0.22 -9.88
C THR A 208 -9.80 0.56 -9.73
N VAL A 209 -8.76 0.19 -10.49
CA VAL A 209 -7.45 0.86 -10.41
C VAL A 209 -7.52 2.27 -10.98
N TYR A 210 -8.10 2.46 -12.16
CA TYR A 210 -8.24 3.80 -12.75
C TYR A 210 -9.17 4.69 -11.94
N GLY A 211 -10.27 4.15 -11.41
CA GLY A 211 -11.13 4.87 -10.48
C GLY A 211 -10.35 5.34 -9.25
N GLY A 212 -9.55 4.46 -8.65
CA GLY A 212 -8.69 4.79 -7.52
C GLY A 212 -7.66 5.87 -7.84
N VAL A 213 -6.99 5.80 -8.99
CA VAL A 213 -6.03 6.82 -9.44
C VAL A 213 -6.70 8.18 -9.65
N VAL A 214 -7.87 8.23 -10.27
CA VAL A 214 -8.63 9.47 -10.46
C VAL A 214 -9.01 10.09 -9.12
N VAL A 215 -9.52 9.27 -8.19
CA VAL A 215 -9.85 9.74 -6.84
C VAL A 215 -8.61 10.25 -6.12
N ALA A 216 -7.48 9.56 -6.21
CA ALA A 216 -6.22 9.99 -5.59
C ALA A 216 -5.73 11.34 -6.14
N ILE A 217 -5.84 11.56 -7.47
CA ILE A 217 -5.47 12.85 -8.09
C ILE A 217 -6.39 13.97 -7.59
N ILE A 218 -7.70 13.72 -7.52
CA ILE A 218 -8.68 14.71 -7.03
C ILE A 218 -8.39 15.04 -5.56
N GLN A 219 -8.22 14.02 -4.73
CA GLN A 219 -7.92 14.20 -3.30
C GLN A 219 -6.59 14.91 -3.08
N GLY A 220 -5.54 14.53 -3.81
CA GLY A 220 -4.24 15.18 -3.75
C GLY A 220 -4.30 16.65 -4.17
N THR A 221 -5.06 16.95 -5.23
CA THR A 221 -5.23 18.32 -5.73
C THR A 221 -6.02 19.19 -4.75
N LEU A 222 -7.16 18.69 -4.24
CA LEU A 222 -7.96 19.40 -3.26
C LEU A 222 -7.20 19.61 -1.94
N GLY A 223 -6.47 18.59 -1.49
CA GLY A 223 -5.57 18.70 -0.35
C GLY A 223 -4.52 19.79 -0.58
N GLY A 224 -3.82 19.77 -1.72
CA GLY A 224 -2.83 20.78 -2.08
C GLY A 224 -3.39 22.20 -2.11
N ILE A 225 -4.58 22.39 -2.68
CA ILE A 225 -5.27 23.70 -2.69
C ILE A 225 -5.61 24.14 -1.25
N ALA A 226 -6.09 23.24 -0.40
CA ALA A 226 -6.43 23.55 0.98
C ALA A 226 -5.19 24.00 1.77
N PHE A 227 -4.06 23.28 1.65
CA PHE A 227 -2.80 23.68 2.28
C PHE A 227 -2.32 25.04 1.79
N PHE A 228 -2.33 25.26 0.46
CA PHE A 228 -1.97 26.54 -0.13
C PHE A 228 -2.85 27.69 0.38
N ALA A 229 -4.16 27.50 0.45
CA ALA A 229 -5.11 28.51 0.91
C ALA A 229 -4.96 28.85 2.40
N LEU A 230 -4.62 27.86 3.24
CA LEU A 230 -4.41 28.07 4.67
C LEU A 230 -3.06 28.73 4.99
N GLY A 231 -2.20 28.96 4.00
CA GLY A 231 -0.83 29.44 4.22
C GLY A 231 0.02 28.48 5.04
N ILE A 232 -0.49 27.26 5.28
CA ILE A 232 0.27 26.17 5.83
C ILE A 232 1.16 25.72 4.68
N LYS A 233 2.43 26.15 4.71
CA LYS A 233 3.43 25.58 3.82
C LYS A 233 3.26 24.08 3.91
N ALA A 234 2.97 23.45 2.76
CA ALA A 234 2.92 22.01 2.72
C ALA A 234 4.23 21.50 3.35
N PRO A 235 4.18 20.49 4.22
CA PRO A 235 5.37 19.77 4.60
C PRO A 235 5.75 18.92 3.37
N VAL A 236 6.28 19.62 2.35
CA VAL A 236 6.95 19.17 1.12
C VAL A 236 7.54 20.37 0.40
#